data_AF-A0A1S3B9T3-F1
#
_entry.id   AF-A0A1S3B9T3-F1
#
_cell.length_a   1.000
_cell.length_b   1.000
_cell.length_c   1.000
_cell.angle_alpha   90.00
_cell.angle_beta   90.00
_cell.angle_gamma   90.00
#
_symmetry.space_group_name_H-M   'P 1'
#
loop_
_entity.id
_entity.type
_entity.pdbx_description
1 polymer ?
#
loop_
_entity_poly.entity_id
_entity_poly.type
_entity_poly.pdbx_seq_one_letter_code
_entity_poly.pdbx_strand_id
1 'polypeptide(L)'
;MAKMAGISKIRPWKKVKEERRKVCASEYGTVLLKLFLYKVPTAICLIVILVLWSSSTTILSGRFIHVCVSSRKLTDLYCLSAGSHPNFEIPIQHSHSDSQIWESETRSTTLPTKEHPNSISNNNSYIIKQIIEIPEASNSSESIMNEKTINDYYDSSKETTVKLGDEVGGGAIKMGSREEEDHREEIIAMKAIEEQLREQRSWINNNNNNNNGAAECGGGRGIYVYELPAKFNKELVEQCGEMVPWMDFCKYFSNEGLGEQIPELGDGWYNTHQYALEPIFHSRVLKHPCRVYNQEEAKLFYVPYYGGLDILRWHFKNNVTNELKDSLGLELIQWLSAQKPWAQNSGKDHVFVLGKISWDFRRNANGNNNGYNSNNPSWGTKFLELHQLQNPIKLLIERQPWHQNDVGIPHPTFFHPHSDDDIFAWQWKAIRSQRKYLVGFAGGARPDSSENIRSLLIDHCTTTEDRRLCRHVNCTTGDCDRPKAVIELFLESEFCLQPPGDSPTRKSVFDSLISGCIPVFFDPFTAYYQYPWHLPEDHGKYSVMIDKKELKRSGENVVKKLEGISLEKREEMRSYIIYELMPGLVYGDSNNVIEKFQDAYHIAINNLLQRVSML
;
A
#
# COMPACT_ATOMS: atom_id res chain seq x y z
N MET A 1 -46.65 11.88 46.51
CA MET A 1 -47.99 12.49 46.30
C MET A 1 -47.77 13.96 45.97
N ALA A 2 -47.88 14.36 44.70
CA ALA A 2 -49.10 14.92 44.06
C ALA A 2 -48.94 16.44 43.93
N LYS A 3 -48.57 16.94 42.74
CA LYS A 3 -49.42 17.35 41.61
C LYS A 3 -49.99 18.77 41.79
N MET A 4 -49.60 19.68 40.90
CA MET A 4 -50.47 20.76 40.42
C MET A 4 -50.58 20.73 38.89
N ALA A 5 -51.84 20.63 38.45
CA ALA A 5 -52.36 20.87 37.10
C ALA A 5 -52.47 22.39 36.84
N GLY A 6 -52.74 22.97 35.67
CA GLY A 6 -53.05 22.51 34.31
C GLY A 6 -53.71 23.65 33.48
N ILE A 7 -53.29 23.81 32.22
CA ILE A 7 -54.13 23.92 30.99
C ILE A 7 -55.13 25.13 30.83
N SER A 8 -54.78 26.16 30.03
CA SER A 8 -55.34 26.55 28.68
C SER A 8 -56.19 27.84 28.68
N LYS A 9 -56.46 28.65 27.62
CA LYS A 9 -56.58 28.52 26.14
C LYS A 9 -56.65 29.96 25.49
N ILE A 10 -56.00 30.15 24.31
CA ILE A 10 -56.42 30.83 23.04
C ILE A 10 -56.78 32.35 22.92
N ARG A 11 -56.17 32.96 21.85
CA ARG A 11 -56.27 34.25 21.05
C ARG A 11 -57.69 34.80 20.70
N PRO A 12 -57.95 36.01 20.05
CA PRO A 12 -57.19 36.64 18.93
C PRO A 12 -57.27 38.19 18.58
N TRP A 13 -56.44 38.56 17.57
CA TRP A 13 -56.64 39.47 16.40
C TRP A 13 -56.50 41.03 16.39
N LYS A 14 -55.57 41.46 15.49
CA LYS A 14 -55.57 42.53 14.45
C LYS A 14 -55.72 44.03 14.78
N LYS A 15 -54.78 44.81 14.24
CA LYS A 15 -54.97 46.22 13.81
C LYS A 15 -54.62 46.39 12.32
N VAL A 16 -55.53 47.09 11.64
CA VAL A 16 -55.62 47.51 10.22
C VAL A 16 -54.95 48.91 10.13
N LYS A 17 -53.93 49.12 9.31
CA LYS A 17 -53.90 49.61 7.91
C LYS A 17 -54.70 50.91 7.67
N GLU A 18 -54.00 51.96 7.23
CA GLU A 18 -54.31 52.80 6.07
C GLU A 18 -54.00 54.28 6.30
N GLU A 19 -52.86 54.73 5.77
CA GLU A 19 -52.80 56.01 5.08
C GLU A 19 -52.05 55.79 3.77
N ARG A 20 -52.77 56.00 2.66
CA ARG A 20 -52.34 55.73 1.30
C ARG A 20 -52.62 56.98 0.46
N ARG A 21 -51.67 57.27 -0.44
CA ARG A 21 -51.78 58.02 -1.72
C ARG A 21 -51.39 59.50 -1.70
N LYS A 22 -50.24 59.77 -2.31
CA LYS A 22 -50.01 60.26 -3.70
C LYS A 22 -48.48 60.44 -3.79
N VAL A 23 -47.73 59.87 -4.74
CA VAL A 23 -47.68 60.21 -6.18
C VAL A 23 -47.03 59.02 -6.91
N CYS A 24 -47.65 58.56 -7.99
CA CYS A 24 -47.03 57.72 -9.01
C CYS A 24 -46.86 58.56 -10.27
N ALA A 25 -45.69 58.43 -10.91
CA ALA A 25 -45.40 58.58 -12.34
C ALA A 25 -44.12 59.39 -12.57
N SER A 26 -42.96 58.71 -12.61
CA SER A 26 -41.78 59.10 -13.40
C SER A 26 -40.63 58.13 -13.12
N GLU A 27 -40.74 56.84 -13.51
CA GLU A 27 -39.55 55.96 -13.50
C GLU A 27 -39.65 54.72 -14.41
N TYR A 28 -40.38 54.82 -15.52
CA TYR A 28 -40.46 53.73 -16.52
C TYR A 28 -39.54 53.94 -17.74
N GLY A 29 -38.68 54.96 -17.74
CA GLY A 29 -37.78 55.27 -18.86
C GLY A 29 -36.39 54.63 -18.80
N THR A 30 -35.95 54.12 -17.65
CA THR A 30 -34.53 53.75 -17.42
C THR A 30 -34.28 52.25 -17.22
N VAL A 31 -35.32 51.41 -17.18
CA VAL A 31 -35.19 49.95 -16.99
C VAL A 31 -35.14 49.20 -18.33
N LEU A 32 -35.82 49.69 -19.38
CA LEU A 32 -35.83 49.05 -20.69
C LEU A 32 -34.50 49.21 -21.46
N LEU A 33 -33.75 50.29 -21.24
CA LEU A 33 -32.42 50.47 -21.86
C LEU A 33 -31.31 49.64 -21.19
N LYS A 34 -31.44 49.30 -19.90
CA LYS A 34 -30.45 48.47 -19.18
C LYS A 34 -30.61 46.97 -19.45
N LEU A 35 -31.78 46.52 -19.89
CA LEU A 35 -32.04 45.11 -20.24
C LEU A 35 -31.46 44.71 -21.60
N PHE A 36 -31.23 45.66 -22.52
CA PHE A 36 -30.69 45.38 -23.86
C PHE A 36 -29.16 45.45 -23.92
N LEU A 37 -28.49 46.27 -23.09
CA LEU A 37 -27.04 46.45 -23.15
C LEU A 37 -26.23 45.36 -22.41
N TYR A 38 -26.84 44.66 -21.44
CA TYR A 38 -26.14 43.62 -20.65
C TYR A 38 -26.42 42.18 -21.08
N LYS A 39 -27.37 41.93 -21.98
CA LYS A 39 -27.64 40.57 -22.49
C LYS A 39 -26.78 40.16 -23.69
N VAL A 40 -26.26 41.13 -24.44
CA VAL A 40 -25.41 40.88 -25.59
C VAL A 40 -24.05 40.28 -25.18
N PRO A 41 -23.36 40.75 -24.12
CA PRO A 41 -22.09 40.15 -23.70
C PRO A 41 -22.25 38.72 -23.17
N THR A 42 -23.31 38.44 -22.41
CA THR A 42 -23.53 37.12 -21.80
C THR A 42 -23.99 36.09 -22.81
N ALA A 43 -24.85 36.48 -23.76
CA ALA A 43 -25.28 35.60 -24.84
C ALA A 43 -24.12 35.29 -25.81
N ILE A 44 -23.27 36.28 -26.13
CA ILE A 44 -22.06 36.06 -26.94
C ILE A 44 -21.07 35.17 -26.19
N CYS A 45 -20.84 35.38 -24.89
CA CYS A 45 -20.00 34.48 -24.09
C CYS A 45 -20.54 33.04 -24.05
N LEU A 46 -21.86 32.85 -23.89
CA LEU A 46 -22.48 31.52 -23.92
C LEU A 46 -22.36 30.86 -25.30
N ILE A 47 -22.50 31.63 -26.39
CA ILE A 47 -22.31 31.13 -27.75
C ILE A 47 -20.84 30.77 -27.98
N VAL A 48 -19.88 31.56 -27.50
CA VAL A 48 -18.44 31.23 -27.58
C VAL A 48 -18.10 29.98 -26.77
N ILE A 49 -18.67 29.82 -25.57
CA ILE A 49 -18.49 28.60 -24.76
C ILE A 49 -19.12 27.39 -25.45
N LEU A 50 -20.32 27.51 -26.03
CA LEU A 50 -20.97 26.42 -26.79
C LEU A 50 -20.25 26.08 -28.08
N VAL A 51 -19.66 27.07 -28.76
CA VAL A 51 -18.81 26.85 -29.95
C VAL A 51 -17.50 26.18 -29.55
N LEU A 52 -16.87 26.56 -28.43
CA LEU A 52 -15.70 25.86 -27.89
C LEU A 52 -16.05 24.42 -27.48
N TRP A 53 -17.17 24.21 -26.78
CA TRP A 53 -17.65 22.87 -26.39
C TRP A 53 -18.07 21.98 -27.56
N SER A 54 -18.54 22.55 -28.67
CA SER A 54 -18.89 21.78 -29.88
C SER A 54 -17.70 21.53 -30.81
N SER A 55 -16.53 22.14 -30.54
CA SER A 55 -15.33 22.04 -31.39
C SER A 55 -14.12 21.38 -30.70
N SER A 56 -14.20 21.05 -29.41
CA SER A 56 -13.10 20.44 -28.65
C SER A 56 -13.50 19.15 -27.95
N THR A 57 -12.81 18.06 -28.26
CA THR A 57 -12.83 16.83 -27.47
C THR A 57 -11.78 16.93 -26.36
N THR A 58 -12.23 16.98 -25.11
CA THR A 58 -11.33 16.89 -23.95
C THR A 58 -11.07 15.43 -23.65
N ILE A 59 -9.85 14.95 -23.91
CA ILE A 59 -9.41 13.61 -23.51
C ILE A 59 -8.68 13.75 -22.18
N LEU A 60 -9.30 13.24 -21.11
CA LEU A 60 -8.66 13.14 -19.79
C LEU A 60 -7.96 11.78 -19.69
N SER A 61 -6.64 11.78 -19.81
CA SER A 61 -5.78 10.63 -19.46
C SER A 61 -4.84 11.07 -18.35
N GLY A 62 -4.73 10.25 -17.31
CA GLY A 62 -4.32 10.61 -15.93
C GLY A 62 -2.95 11.26 -15.69
N ARG A 63 -2.20 11.67 -16.72
CA ARG A 63 -0.93 12.40 -16.56
C ARG A 63 -0.75 13.65 -17.44
N PHE A 64 -1.70 13.99 -18.32
CA PHE A 64 -1.62 15.19 -19.17
C PHE A 64 -3.00 15.80 -19.44
N ILE A 65 -3.09 17.13 -19.47
CA ILE A 65 -4.28 17.84 -19.97
C ILE A 65 -4.01 18.20 -21.43
N HIS A 66 -4.75 17.58 -22.35
CA HIS A 66 -4.73 17.92 -23.78
C HIS A 66 -6.02 18.65 -24.15
N VAL A 67 -5.89 19.90 -24.60
CA VAL A 67 -6.99 20.66 -25.19
C VAL A 67 -6.79 20.69 -26.70
N CYS A 68 -7.53 19.83 -27.41
CA CYS A 68 -7.49 19.75 -28.87
C CYS A 68 -8.67 20.50 -29.49
N VAL A 69 -8.39 21.39 -30.43
CA VAL A 69 -9.39 22.18 -31.15
C VAL A 69 -9.37 21.78 -32.63
N SER A 70 -10.52 21.37 -33.15
CA SER A 70 -10.72 21.16 -34.59
C SER A 70 -11.46 22.36 -35.19
N SER A 71 -11.02 22.84 -36.35
CA SER A 71 -11.65 23.94 -37.08
C SER A 71 -11.72 23.62 -38.56
N ARG A 72 -12.82 23.99 -39.23
CA ARG A 72 -13.00 23.80 -40.68
C ARG A 72 -11.96 24.51 -41.57
N LYS A 73 -11.11 25.36 -40.99
CA LYS A 73 -10.01 26.06 -41.68
C LYS A 73 -8.61 25.51 -41.40
N LEU A 74 -8.47 24.54 -40.48
CA LEU A 74 -7.21 23.88 -40.17
C LEU A 74 -7.27 22.45 -40.71
N THR A 75 -6.30 22.06 -41.54
CA THR A 75 -6.21 20.71 -42.10
C THR A 75 -5.76 19.68 -41.07
N ASP A 76 -5.15 20.13 -39.96
CA ASP A 76 -4.59 19.29 -38.91
C ASP A 76 -5.12 19.68 -37.52
N LEU A 77 -5.23 18.70 -36.62
CA LEU A 77 -5.74 18.84 -35.26
C LEU A 77 -4.74 19.65 -34.41
N TYR A 78 -5.17 20.79 -33.85
CA TYR A 78 -4.29 21.61 -33.02
C TYR A 78 -4.53 21.33 -31.53
N CYS A 79 -3.52 20.76 -30.85
CA CYS A 79 -3.61 20.38 -29.44
C CYS A 79 -2.62 21.19 -28.58
N LEU A 80 -3.12 21.81 -27.51
CA LEU A 80 -2.31 22.40 -26.44
C LEU A 80 -2.15 21.39 -25.31
N SER A 81 -0.92 21.15 -24.89
CA SER A 81 -0.58 20.22 -23.80
C SER A 81 0.10 20.98 -22.66
N ALA A 82 -0.36 20.77 -21.43
CA ALA A 82 0.32 21.27 -20.22
C ALA A 82 0.73 20.08 -19.34
N GLY A 83 2.03 20.02 -18.97
CA GLY A 83 2.64 18.96 -18.17
C GLY A 83 4.06 19.31 -17.71
N SER A 84 4.59 18.58 -16.71
CA SER A 84 5.81 18.93 -15.93
C SER A 84 7.16 18.56 -16.56
N HIS A 85 7.24 18.24 -17.86
CA HIS A 85 8.51 18.00 -18.57
C HIS A 85 8.50 18.63 -19.98
N PRO A 86 9.53 19.40 -20.39
CA PRO A 86 9.64 19.92 -21.75
C PRO A 86 10.23 18.83 -22.68
N ASN A 87 9.68 18.69 -23.89
CA ASN A 87 10.11 17.84 -25.03
C ASN A 87 9.55 16.40 -25.10
N PHE A 88 8.25 16.27 -25.34
CA PHE A 88 7.65 15.04 -25.88
C PHE A 88 7.08 15.33 -27.29
N GLU A 89 7.60 14.68 -28.33
CA GLU A 89 7.05 14.75 -29.70
C GLU A 89 6.05 13.61 -29.93
N ILE A 90 4.91 13.93 -30.55
CA ILE A 90 3.81 12.99 -30.84
C ILE A 90 3.89 12.55 -32.31
N PRO A 91 3.72 11.24 -32.63
CA PRO A 91 3.63 10.78 -34.01
C PRO A 91 2.22 11.03 -34.58
N ILE A 92 2.12 11.80 -35.66
CA ILE A 92 0.86 12.06 -36.38
C ILE A 92 0.63 10.94 -37.41
N GLN A 93 -0.43 10.14 -37.25
CA GLN A 93 -0.90 9.24 -38.31
C GLN A 93 -1.72 10.04 -39.34
N HIS A 94 -1.20 10.15 -40.56
CA HIS A 94 -1.98 10.59 -41.72
C HIS A 94 -3.03 9.53 -42.08
N SER A 95 -4.30 9.88 -41.98
CA SER A 95 -5.40 9.09 -42.55
C SER A 95 -5.50 9.38 -44.04
N HIS A 96 -5.06 8.44 -44.87
CA HIS A 96 -5.47 8.42 -46.28
C HIS A 96 -6.81 7.69 -46.39
N SER A 97 -7.82 8.44 -46.82
CA SER A 97 -9.06 7.89 -47.35
C SER A 97 -8.77 7.24 -48.70
N ASP A 98 -9.08 5.96 -48.87
CA ASP A 98 -9.41 5.42 -50.18
C ASP A 98 -10.68 4.59 -50.10
N SER A 99 -11.68 5.12 -50.81
CA SER A 99 -12.90 4.44 -51.23
C SER A 99 -12.59 3.49 -52.38
N GLN A 100 -13.16 2.28 -52.35
CA GLN A 100 -13.91 1.61 -53.44
C GLN A 100 -13.84 0.08 -53.26
N ILE A 101 -14.97 -0.57 -52.96
CA ILE A 101 -15.93 -1.25 -53.85
C ILE A 101 -15.78 -2.76 -53.73
N TRP A 102 -16.93 -3.38 -53.49
CA TRP A 102 -17.21 -4.80 -53.34
C TRP A 102 -17.27 -5.45 -54.72
N GLU A 103 -16.53 -6.54 -54.94
CA GLU A 103 -16.88 -7.51 -55.98
C GLU A 103 -16.47 -8.93 -55.57
N SER A 104 -17.31 -9.86 -56.00
CA SER A 104 -17.50 -11.22 -55.52
C SER A 104 -16.71 -12.27 -56.30
N GLU A 105 -16.61 -13.46 -55.70
CA GLU A 105 -16.48 -14.79 -56.35
C GLU A 105 -15.20 -15.11 -57.14
N THR A 106 -14.39 -16.07 -56.70
CA THR A 106 -14.43 -17.51 -57.10
C THR A 106 -13.19 -18.30 -56.65
N ARG A 107 -13.46 -19.45 -56.01
CA ARG A 107 -12.86 -20.79 -56.14
C ARG A 107 -11.46 -20.94 -56.79
N SER A 108 -10.50 -21.54 -56.06
CA SER A 108 -9.93 -22.90 -56.32
C SER A 108 -8.44 -23.07 -55.98
N THR A 109 -8.17 -24.08 -55.12
CA THR A 109 -7.02 -25.01 -55.01
C THR A 109 -5.64 -24.72 -55.63
N THR A 110 -4.55 -24.79 -54.83
CA THR A 110 -3.53 -25.88 -54.75
C THR A 110 -2.20 -25.44 -54.08
N LEU A 111 -1.83 -26.11 -52.97
CA LEU A 111 -0.58 -26.83 -52.60
C LEU A 111 0.85 -26.41 -53.11
N PRO A 112 1.96 -26.87 -52.47
CA PRO A 112 3.01 -26.00 -51.89
C PRO A 112 4.46 -26.32 -52.36
N THR A 113 5.43 -25.45 -52.04
CA THR A 113 6.89 -25.73 -52.03
C THR A 113 7.60 -24.68 -51.18
N LYS A 114 8.22 -24.98 -50.03
CA LYS A 114 9.56 -25.57 -49.74
C LYS A 114 10.78 -24.68 -50.03
N GLU A 115 11.52 -24.40 -48.94
CA GLU A 115 13.00 -24.32 -48.79
C GLU A 115 13.72 -23.14 -49.49
N HIS A 116 14.78 -22.48 -48.99
CA HIS A 116 15.64 -22.51 -47.79
C HIS A 116 16.47 -21.18 -47.81
N PRO A 117 17.50 -20.93 -46.95
CA PRO A 117 17.88 -19.60 -46.48
C PRO A 117 19.17 -19.08 -47.13
N ASN A 118 19.52 -17.80 -46.89
CA ASN A 118 20.82 -17.40 -46.32
C ASN A 118 21.14 -15.91 -46.59
N SER A 119 21.55 -15.26 -45.50
CA SER A 119 22.81 -14.53 -45.38
C SER A 119 22.88 -13.00 -45.58
N ILE A 120 23.56 -12.40 -44.59
CA ILE A 120 24.67 -11.44 -44.70
C ILE A 120 24.34 -9.94 -44.72
N SER A 121 24.71 -9.31 -43.59
CA SER A 121 25.39 -8.00 -43.45
C SER A 121 24.57 -6.74 -43.76
N ASN A 122 24.86 -5.54 -43.27
CA ASN A 122 26.08 -4.95 -42.72
C ASN A 122 25.69 -3.71 -41.89
N ASN A 123 26.55 -3.41 -40.91
CA ASN A 123 26.92 -2.11 -40.33
C ASN A 123 26.19 -0.83 -40.80
N ASN A 124 25.88 0.06 -39.84
CA ASN A 124 26.61 1.33 -39.74
C ASN A 124 26.35 2.11 -38.43
N SER A 125 27.47 2.55 -37.86
CA SER A 125 27.65 3.49 -36.76
C SER A 125 27.30 4.94 -37.15
N TYR A 126 26.85 5.77 -36.21
CA TYR A 126 27.24 7.19 -36.15
C TYR A 126 27.32 7.71 -34.71
N ILE A 127 28.47 8.34 -34.40
CA ILE A 127 28.80 9.13 -33.22
C ILE A 127 28.49 10.59 -33.52
N ILE A 128 27.91 11.36 -32.58
CA ILE A 128 28.15 12.81 -32.46
C ILE A 128 28.29 13.18 -30.97
N LYS A 129 29.42 13.81 -30.64
CA LYS A 129 29.70 14.60 -29.43
C LYS A 129 29.28 16.05 -29.65
N GLN A 130 28.80 16.73 -28.62
CA GLN A 130 29.07 18.18 -28.47
C GLN A 130 29.08 18.61 -26.99
N ILE A 131 30.05 19.47 -26.70
CA ILE A 131 30.41 20.14 -25.43
C ILE A 131 30.01 21.61 -25.58
N ILE A 132 29.43 22.27 -24.56
CA ILE A 132 29.50 23.73 -24.33
C ILE A 132 29.50 24.01 -22.81
N GLU A 133 30.33 24.97 -22.40
CA GLU A 133 30.66 25.43 -21.04
C GLU A 133 29.71 26.52 -20.44
N ILE A 134 29.73 26.55 -19.09
CA ILE A 134 29.31 27.44 -17.97
C ILE A 134 29.09 28.96 -18.22
N PRO A 135 28.30 29.68 -17.37
CA PRO A 135 28.88 30.38 -16.20
C PRO A 135 28.02 30.45 -14.89
N GLU A 136 28.73 30.62 -13.75
CA GLU A 136 28.32 31.00 -12.37
C GLU A 136 27.67 32.41 -12.29
N ALA A 137 26.98 32.94 -11.26
CA ALA A 137 26.50 32.57 -9.91
C ALA A 137 25.50 33.65 -9.42
N SER A 138 24.60 33.34 -8.45
CA SER A 138 24.30 34.23 -7.29
C SER A 138 23.33 33.57 -6.29
N ASN A 139 23.70 33.64 -5.00
CA ASN A 139 23.05 33.09 -3.81
C ASN A 139 21.66 33.66 -3.47
N SER A 140 20.79 32.82 -2.89
CA SER A 140 19.98 33.15 -1.71
C SER A 140 19.67 31.89 -0.89
N SER A 141 19.94 31.97 0.40
CA SER A 141 19.98 30.90 1.40
C SER A 141 18.61 30.54 1.99
N GLU A 142 18.29 29.25 2.07
CA GLU A 142 17.38 28.68 3.07
C GLU A 142 17.83 27.24 3.39
N SER A 143 17.94 26.94 4.68
CA SER A 143 18.61 25.77 5.22
C SER A 143 17.72 24.52 5.16
N ILE A 144 18.07 23.57 4.30
CA ILE A 144 17.58 22.19 4.34
C ILE A 144 18.83 21.30 4.30
N MET A 145 19.03 20.46 5.32
CA MET A 145 20.13 19.50 5.35
C MET A 145 20.02 18.57 4.14
N ASN A 146 21.02 18.64 3.25
CA ASN A 146 21.05 17.91 1.99
C ASN A 146 22.04 16.73 2.05
N GLU A 147 21.77 15.71 1.25
CA GLU A 147 22.41 14.39 1.05
C GLU A 147 23.96 14.38 0.88
N LYS A 148 24.59 15.55 0.88
CA LYS A 148 26.03 15.77 0.66
C LYS A 148 26.90 15.45 1.88
N THR A 149 26.37 15.63 3.09
CA THR A 149 27.11 15.41 4.34
C THR A 149 27.42 13.93 4.60
N ILE A 150 26.68 13.01 3.98
CA ILE A 150 26.94 11.58 4.08
C ILE A 150 28.14 11.24 3.18
N ASN A 151 28.11 11.64 1.90
CA ASN A 151 29.19 11.30 0.96
C ASN A 151 30.56 11.91 1.31
N ASP A 152 30.59 13.10 1.92
CA ASP A 152 31.86 13.74 2.32
C ASP A 152 32.56 13.02 3.50
N TYR A 153 31.82 12.26 4.32
CA TYR A 153 32.42 11.36 5.31
C TYR A 153 32.91 10.04 4.69
N TYR A 154 32.27 9.58 3.61
CA TYR A 154 32.57 8.32 2.95
C TYR A 154 33.88 8.32 2.14
N ASP A 155 34.31 9.47 1.57
CA ASP A 155 35.56 9.51 0.80
C ASP A 155 36.83 9.60 1.66
N SER A 156 36.73 10.08 2.90
CA SER A 156 37.87 10.11 3.85
C SER A 156 38.30 8.71 4.33
N SER A 157 37.49 7.67 4.11
CA SER A 157 37.73 6.31 4.62
C SER A 157 38.34 5.35 3.60
N LYS A 158 38.59 5.80 2.36
CA LYS A 158 39.22 4.99 1.29
C LYS A 158 40.75 5.04 1.25
N GLU A 159 41.39 6.00 1.92
CA GLU A 159 42.86 6.10 2.00
C GLU A 159 43.40 5.51 3.31
N THR A 160 43.31 4.19 3.49
CA THR A 160 44.23 3.50 4.41
C THR A 160 44.47 2.05 3.98
N THR A 161 45.25 1.85 2.93
CA THR A 161 45.89 0.55 2.65
C THR A 161 47.24 0.52 3.36
N VAL A 162 47.30 -0.06 4.56
CA VAL A 162 48.57 -0.33 5.25
C VAL A 162 49.10 -1.70 4.81
N LYS A 163 50.24 -1.68 4.13
CA LYS A 163 51.07 -2.86 3.87
C LYS A 163 51.60 -3.38 5.22
N LEU A 164 51.42 -4.67 5.50
CA LEU A 164 52.11 -5.32 6.61
C LEU A 164 53.61 -5.43 6.30
N GLY A 165 54.42 -4.76 7.12
CA GLY A 165 55.84 -5.03 7.30
C GLY A 165 56.11 -5.06 8.81
N ASP A 166 56.84 -6.08 9.25
CA ASP A 166 57.27 -6.29 10.63
C ASP A 166 58.02 -5.09 11.18
N GLU A 167 57.60 -4.57 12.34
CA GLU A 167 58.51 -4.02 13.35
C GLU A 167 57.83 -3.88 14.72
N VAL A 168 58.54 -4.31 15.74
CA VAL A 168 58.16 -4.34 17.16
C VAL A 168 58.25 -2.93 17.74
N GLY A 169 57.17 -2.42 18.33
CA GLY A 169 57.20 -1.17 19.09
C GLY A 169 55.86 -0.87 19.78
N GLY A 170 55.87 -0.81 21.11
CA GLY A 170 54.67 -0.64 21.93
C GLY A 170 53.93 0.68 21.70
N GLY A 171 52.60 0.56 21.59
CA GLY A 171 51.66 1.68 21.61
C GLY A 171 50.30 1.17 22.05
N ALA A 172 49.72 1.81 23.06
CA ALA A 172 48.43 1.42 23.64
C ALA A 172 47.33 1.37 22.57
N ILE A 173 46.74 0.19 22.39
CA ILE A 173 45.52 0.02 21.60
C ILE A 173 44.40 0.75 22.34
N LYS A 174 43.93 1.88 21.80
CA LYS A 174 42.67 2.48 22.22
C LYS A 174 41.56 1.50 21.86
N MET A 175 41.06 0.76 22.85
CA MET A 175 39.76 0.09 22.76
C MET A 175 38.71 1.16 22.47
N GLY A 176 38.02 1.06 21.33
CA GLY A 176 36.83 1.87 21.05
C GLY A 176 35.80 1.69 22.15
N SER A 177 34.97 2.70 22.38
CA SER A 177 33.88 2.58 23.36
C SER A 177 32.87 1.53 22.87
N ARG A 178 32.27 0.78 23.79
CA ARG A 178 31.24 -0.24 23.49
C ARG A 178 30.08 0.32 22.67
N GLU A 179 29.74 1.60 22.87
CA GLU A 179 28.68 2.29 22.11
C GLU A 179 29.05 2.49 20.63
N GLU A 180 30.33 2.76 20.32
CA GLU A 180 30.78 2.89 18.93
C GLU A 180 30.83 1.54 18.21
N GLU A 181 31.09 0.45 18.94
CA GLU A 181 31.05 -0.91 18.42
C GLU A 181 29.62 -1.35 18.13
N ASP A 182 28.70 -1.17 19.09
CA ASP A 182 27.27 -1.46 18.93
C ASP A 182 26.66 -0.67 17.75
N HIS A 183 27.04 0.61 17.58
CA HIS A 183 26.56 1.43 16.47
C HIS A 183 27.10 0.96 15.11
N ARG A 184 28.36 0.52 15.04
CA ARG A 184 28.94 -0.06 13.82
C ARG A 184 28.23 -1.35 13.42
N GLU A 185 27.92 -2.21 14.38
CA GLU A 185 27.16 -3.44 14.13
C GLU A 185 25.74 -3.15 13.60
N GLU A 186 25.05 -2.16 14.17
CA GLU A 186 23.73 -1.71 13.71
C GLU A 186 23.78 -1.26 12.23
N ILE A 187 24.79 -0.47 11.84
CA ILE A 187 24.99 -0.03 10.46
C ILE A 187 25.22 -1.20 9.51
N ILE A 188 26.06 -2.17 9.89
CA ILE A 188 26.34 -3.35 9.08
C ILE A 188 25.06 -4.18 8.89
N ALA A 189 24.29 -4.37 9.98
CA ALA A 189 23.02 -5.10 9.93
C ALA A 189 21.98 -4.41 9.04
N MET A 190 21.88 -3.07 9.09
CA MET A 190 20.98 -2.29 8.23
C MET A 190 21.37 -2.38 6.75
N LYS A 191 22.67 -2.31 6.44
CA LYS A 191 23.16 -2.46 5.07
C LYS A 191 22.82 -3.83 4.47
N ALA A 192 22.91 -4.89 5.26
CA ALA A 192 22.51 -6.24 4.83
C ALA A 192 21.00 -6.30 4.51
N ILE A 193 20.16 -5.60 5.28
CA ILE A 193 18.72 -5.52 5.02
C ILE A 193 18.44 -4.77 3.70
N GLU A 194 19.14 -3.66 3.45
CA GLU A 194 18.99 -2.87 2.22
C GLU A 194 19.34 -3.68 0.97
N GLU A 195 20.39 -4.50 1.03
CA GLU A 195 20.76 -5.40 -0.06
C GLU A 195 19.66 -6.43 -0.35
N GLN A 196 19.06 -7.01 0.69
CA GLN A 196 17.91 -7.93 0.53
C GLN A 196 16.70 -7.23 -0.06
N LEU A 197 16.41 -5.99 0.34
CA LEU A 197 15.30 -5.22 -0.22
C LEU A 197 15.53 -4.90 -1.70
N ARG A 198 16.76 -4.54 -2.08
CA ARG A 198 17.10 -4.29 -3.49
C ARG A 198 16.87 -5.53 -4.34
N GLU A 199 17.23 -6.71 -3.84
CA GLU A 199 16.96 -7.95 -4.53
C GLU A 199 15.46 -8.24 -4.64
N GLN A 200 14.70 -8.08 -3.55
CA GLN A 200 13.24 -8.29 -3.58
C GLN A 200 12.54 -7.31 -4.53
N ARG A 201 13.01 -6.06 -4.61
CA ARG A 201 12.50 -5.06 -5.56
C ARG A 201 12.87 -5.36 -7.00
N SER A 202 13.98 -6.06 -7.25
CA SER A 202 14.36 -6.50 -8.60
C SER A 202 13.36 -7.49 -9.23
N TRP A 203 12.54 -8.14 -8.39
CA TRP A 203 11.47 -9.03 -8.82
C TRP A 203 10.15 -8.32 -9.13
N ILE A 204 10.07 -6.99 -8.95
CA ILE A 204 8.86 -6.22 -9.28
C ILE A 204 8.62 -6.28 -10.78
N ASN A 205 7.41 -6.69 -11.16
CA ASN A 205 7.00 -6.68 -12.55
C ASN A 205 6.65 -5.25 -12.98
N ASN A 206 7.52 -4.63 -13.80
CA ASN A 206 7.32 -3.27 -14.32
C ASN A 206 6.42 -3.20 -15.57
N ASN A 207 5.92 -4.32 -16.09
CA ASN A 207 5.03 -4.33 -17.24
C ASN A 207 3.61 -3.94 -16.83
N ASN A 208 3.33 -2.63 -16.83
CA ASN A 208 2.02 -2.04 -16.56
C ASN A 208 0.98 -2.25 -17.68
N ASN A 209 1.31 -2.93 -18.79
CA ASN A 209 0.45 -2.99 -19.98
C ASN A 209 -0.57 -4.13 -20.01
N ASN A 210 -0.64 -4.98 -18.98
CA ASN A 210 -1.23 -6.30 -19.12
C ASN A 210 -2.34 -6.58 -18.11
N ASN A 211 -3.41 -5.79 -18.17
CA ASN A 211 -4.66 -6.05 -17.41
C ASN A 211 -5.57 -7.09 -18.09
N ASN A 212 -5.12 -7.76 -19.16
CA ASN A 212 -5.88 -8.83 -19.81
C ASN A 212 -5.52 -10.20 -19.22
N GLY A 213 -5.94 -10.44 -17.98
CA GLY A 213 -5.57 -11.61 -17.15
C GLY A 213 -5.90 -12.99 -17.72
N ALA A 214 -6.76 -13.12 -18.76
CA ALA A 214 -7.10 -14.41 -19.38
C ALA A 214 -6.35 -14.68 -20.71
N ALA A 215 -5.96 -13.64 -21.45
CA ALA A 215 -5.30 -13.79 -22.75
C ALA A 215 -3.79 -14.09 -22.64
N GLU A 216 -3.21 -13.94 -21.45
CA GLU A 216 -1.76 -14.00 -21.19
C GLU A 216 -1.29 -15.16 -20.32
N CYS A 217 -2.16 -16.08 -19.92
CA CYS A 217 -1.76 -17.22 -19.07
C CYS A 217 -0.88 -18.26 -19.80
N GLY A 218 -0.55 -18.04 -21.07
CA GLY A 218 0.39 -18.87 -21.83
C GLY A 218 1.85 -18.69 -21.40
N GLY A 219 2.69 -19.67 -21.73
CA GLY A 219 4.15 -19.48 -21.80
C GLY A 219 4.88 -19.19 -20.48
N GLY A 220 4.35 -19.60 -19.32
CA GLY A 220 5.09 -19.55 -18.04
C GLY A 220 4.38 -18.90 -16.86
N ARG A 221 3.07 -18.65 -16.95
CA ARG A 221 2.28 -18.01 -15.87
C ARG A 221 1.34 -18.96 -15.10
N GLY A 222 1.43 -20.26 -15.35
CA GLY A 222 0.58 -21.26 -14.71
C GLY A 222 0.81 -21.35 -13.20
N ILE A 223 -0.27 -21.26 -12.42
CA ILE A 223 -0.25 -21.39 -10.96
C ILE A 223 -0.93 -22.69 -10.57
N TYR A 224 -0.20 -23.61 -9.97
CA TYR A 224 -0.78 -24.81 -9.38
C TYR A 224 -1.08 -24.58 -7.91
N VAL A 225 -2.30 -24.93 -7.49
CA VAL A 225 -2.71 -24.90 -6.08
C VAL A 225 -2.80 -26.33 -5.58
N TYR A 226 -2.00 -26.69 -4.58
CA TYR A 226 -2.05 -28.05 -4.03
C TYR A 226 -3.40 -28.36 -3.38
N GLU A 227 -3.93 -29.54 -3.65
CA GLU A 227 -5.06 -30.11 -2.91
C GLU A 227 -4.55 -30.79 -1.63
N LEU A 228 -4.29 -29.97 -0.60
CA LEU A 228 -3.84 -30.47 0.69
C LEU A 228 -4.99 -31.17 1.45
N PRO A 229 -4.69 -32.20 2.27
CA PRO A 229 -5.62 -32.70 3.28
C PRO A 229 -6.22 -31.56 4.14
N ALA A 230 -7.52 -31.63 4.43
CA ALA A 230 -8.28 -30.54 5.02
C ALA A 230 -7.76 -30.06 6.40
N LYS A 231 -7.10 -30.95 7.15
CA LYS A 231 -6.36 -30.62 8.39
C LYS A 231 -5.35 -29.48 8.27
N PHE A 232 -4.83 -29.21 7.07
CA PHE A 232 -3.86 -28.13 6.81
C PHE A 232 -4.53 -26.78 6.53
N ASN A 233 -5.85 -26.73 6.33
CA ASN A 233 -6.58 -25.49 6.03
C ASN A 233 -8.03 -25.47 6.55
N LYS A 234 -8.98 -26.10 5.86
CA LYS A 234 -10.42 -25.99 6.12
C LYS A 234 -10.80 -26.39 7.54
N GLU A 235 -10.24 -27.49 8.04
CA GLU A 235 -10.50 -27.95 9.42
C GLU A 235 -9.95 -26.97 10.47
N LEU A 236 -8.90 -26.21 10.15
CA LEU A 236 -8.41 -25.15 11.04
C LEU A 236 -9.44 -24.05 11.15
N VAL A 237 -10.04 -23.62 10.04
CA VAL A 237 -11.13 -22.62 10.03
C VAL A 237 -12.37 -23.14 10.75
N GLU A 238 -12.74 -24.41 10.56
CA GLU A 238 -13.88 -25.02 11.25
C GLU A 238 -13.72 -25.03 12.78
N GLN A 239 -12.48 -24.97 13.29
CA GLN A 239 -12.15 -24.89 14.71
C GLN A 239 -12.05 -23.44 15.23
N CYS A 240 -12.55 -22.45 14.50
CA CYS A 240 -12.49 -21.03 14.83
C CYS A 240 -13.02 -20.69 16.24
N GLY A 241 -14.05 -21.39 16.73
CA GLY A 241 -14.64 -21.13 18.05
C GLY A 241 -13.75 -21.58 19.21
N GLU A 242 -12.74 -22.43 18.95
CA GLU A 242 -11.85 -23.01 19.96
C GLU A 242 -10.39 -22.55 19.81
N MET A 243 -10.12 -21.62 18.88
CA MET A 243 -8.76 -21.12 18.63
C MET A 243 -8.22 -20.33 19.82
N VAL A 244 -9.03 -19.41 20.37
CA VAL A 244 -8.60 -18.49 21.43
C VAL A 244 -9.59 -18.54 22.60
N PRO A 245 -9.15 -18.71 23.87
CA PRO A 245 -10.06 -18.96 24.99
C PRO A 245 -11.07 -17.85 25.32
N TRP A 246 -10.80 -16.61 24.90
CA TRP A 246 -11.59 -15.42 25.28
C TRP A 246 -12.33 -14.76 24.10
N MET A 247 -12.27 -15.34 22.90
CA MET A 247 -12.91 -14.75 21.73
C MET A 247 -13.30 -15.82 20.71
N ASP A 248 -14.53 -15.74 20.20
CA ASP A 248 -14.96 -16.51 19.04
C ASP A 248 -14.44 -15.87 17.74
N PHE A 249 -13.59 -16.60 17.02
CA PHE A 249 -13.00 -16.16 15.76
C PHE A 249 -13.89 -16.44 14.54
N CYS A 250 -14.96 -17.22 14.67
CA CYS A 250 -15.75 -17.67 13.52
C CYS A 250 -16.36 -16.50 12.72
N LYS A 251 -16.75 -15.42 13.40
CA LYS A 251 -17.24 -14.19 12.77
C LYS A 251 -16.23 -13.54 11.80
N TYR A 252 -14.94 -13.82 11.95
CA TYR A 252 -13.88 -13.27 11.09
C TYR A 252 -13.58 -14.13 9.87
N PHE A 253 -14.10 -15.36 9.81
CA PHE A 253 -13.83 -16.29 8.71
C PHE A 253 -15.03 -16.55 7.79
N SER A 254 -16.14 -15.84 8.02
CA SER A 254 -17.21 -15.71 7.03
C SER A 254 -16.72 -14.96 5.79
N ASN A 255 -17.49 -15.03 4.70
CA ASN A 255 -17.18 -14.37 3.42
C ASN A 255 -15.74 -14.67 2.96
N GLU A 256 -15.36 -15.95 2.92
CA GLU A 256 -14.03 -16.39 2.44
C GLU A 256 -12.84 -15.76 3.21
N GLY A 257 -13.04 -15.42 4.49
CA GLY A 257 -12.02 -14.82 5.34
C GLY A 257 -12.10 -13.29 5.46
N LEU A 258 -13.03 -12.64 4.74
CA LEU A 258 -13.24 -11.20 4.88
C LEU A 258 -13.90 -10.84 6.22
N GLY A 259 -14.66 -11.77 6.81
CA GLY A 259 -15.43 -11.55 8.04
C GLY A 259 -16.84 -11.01 7.77
N GLU A 260 -17.57 -10.68 8.82
CA GLU A 260 -18.93 -10.10 8.72
C GLU A 260 -18.90 -8.71 8.07
N GLN A 261 -19.91 -8.38 7.28
CA GLN A 261 -20.04 -7.03 6.70
C GLN A 261 -20.19 -5.96 7.78
N ILE A 262 -19.78 -4.73 7.47
CA ILE A 262 -19.95 -3.54 8.33
C ILE A 262 -20.93 -2.57 7.64
N PRO A 263 -22.26 -2.73 7.86
CA PRO A 263 -23.26 -1.94 7.17
C PRO A 263 -23.10 -0.43 7.37
N GLU A 264 -22.55 0.03 8.50
CA GLU A 264 -22.38 1.45 8.75
C GLU A 264 -21.29 2.12 7.90
N LEU A 265 -20.39 1.34 7.28
CA LEU A 265 -19.36 1.84 6.37
C LEU A 265 -19.74 1.67 4.89
N GLY A 266 -20.70 0.78 4.61
CA GLY A 266 -21.26 0.51 3.28
C GLY A 266 -20.72 -0.79 2.66
N ASP A 267 -21.07 -1.01 1.40
CA ASP A 267 -20.62 -2.19 0.66
C ASP A 267 -19.09 -2.22 0.52
N GLY A 268 -18.53 -3.44 0.47
CA GLY A 268 -17.08 -3.65 0.44
C GLY A 268 -16.38 -3.50 1.80
N TRP A 269 -17.09 -3.19 2.88
CA TRP A 269 -16.52 -3.10 4.22
C TRP A 269 -16.85 -4.33 5.06
N TYR A 270 -15.81 -4.95 5.61
CA TYR A 270 -15.91 -6.17 6.38
C TYR A 270 -15.10 -6.06 7.67
N ASN A 271 -15.52 -6.79 8.70
CA ASN A 271 -14.83 -6.89 9.98
C ASN A 271 -13.64 -7.84 9.86
N THR A 272 -12.70 -7.49 8.98
CA THR A 272 -11.58 -8.36 8.62
C THR A 272 -10.53 -8.39 9.71
N HIS A 273 -10.23 -9.60 10.19
CA HIS A 273 -9.22 -9.77 11.22
C HIS A 273 -7.81 -9.67 10.64
N GLN A 274 -6.88 -9.11 11.41
CA GLN A 274 -5.48 -8.95 11.00
C GLN A 274 -4.75 -10.25 10.62
N TYR A 275 -5.29 -11.40 11.00
CA TYR A 275 -4.74 -12.74 10.74
C TYR A 275 -5.50 -13.53 9.67
N ALA A 276 -6.39 -12.88 8.92
CA ALA A 276 -7.22 -13.53 7.90
C ALA A 276 -6.55 -13.63 6.52
N LEU A 277 -5.26 -13.29 6.40
CA LEU A 277 -4.56 -13.25 5.11
C LEU A 277 -4.59 -14.59 4.37
N GLU A 278 -4.45 -15.70 5.09
CA GLU A 278 -4.41 -17.06 4.51
C GLU A 278 -5.71 -17.45 3.78
N PRO A 279 -6.90 -17.40 4.40
CA PRO A 279 -8.15 -17.71 3.70
C PRO A 279 -8.46 -16.70 2.58
N ILE A 280 -8.14 -15.42 2.76
CA ILE A 280 -8.36 -14.39 1.72
C ILE A 280 -7.51 -14.72 0.48
N PHE A 281 -6.20 -14.91 0.65
CA PHE A 281 -5.29 -15.18 -0.44
C PHE A 281 -5.61 -16.52 -1.13
N HIS A 282 -5.94 -17.55 -0.35
CA HIS A 282 -6.33 -18.86 -0.89
C HIS A 282 -7.59 -18.74 -1.75
N SER A 283 -8.61 -18.01 -1.30
CA SER A 283 -9.85 -17.83 -2.05
C SER A 283 -9.62 -17.07 -3.36
N ARG A 284 -8.71 -16.09 -3.36
CA ARG A 284 -8.28 -15.36 -4.57
C ARG A 284 -7.55 -16.26 -5.56
N VAL A 285 -6.56 -17.03 -5.12
CA VAL A 285 -5.77 -17.89 -6.03
C VAL A 285 -6.56 -19.05 -6.61
N LEU A 286 -7.57 -19.56 -5.91
CA LEU A 286 -8.47 -20.57 -6.47
C LEU A 286 -9.25 -20.08 -7.69
N LYS A 287 -9.48 -18.77 -7.81
CA LYS A 287 -10.23 -18.11 -8.90
C LYS A 287 -9.33 -17.36 -9.88
N HIS A 288 -8.00 -17.44 -9.71
CA HIS A 288 -7.06 -16.76 -10.59
C HIS A 288 -7.15 -17.32 -12.02
N PRO A 289 -7.18 -16.47 -13.07
CA PRO A 289 -7.36 -16.93 -14.45
C PRO A 289 -6.23 -17.85 -14.94
N CYS A 290 -5.00 -17.68 -14.43
CA CYS A 290 -3.86 -18.55 -14.75
C CYS A 290 -3.72 -19.77 -13.84
N ARG A 291 -4.74 -20.13 -13.06
CA ARG A 291 -4.71 -21.37 -12.28
C ARG A 291 -4.75 -22.57 -13.23
N VAL A 292 -3.84 -23.52 -13.02
CA VAL A 292 -3.78 -24.79 -13.76
C VAL A 292 -4.05 -25.97 -12.83
N TYR A 293 -4.59 -27.05 -13.40
CA TYR A 293 -4.90 -28.30 -12.67
C TYR A 293 -3.89 -29.41 -12.94
N ASN A 294 -3.03 -29.23 -13.93
CA ASN A 294 -1.90 -30.11 -14.22
C ASN A 294 -0.62 -29.48 -13.67
N GLN A 295 0.12 -30.23 -12.84
CA GLN A 295 1.38 -29.76 -12.26
C GLN A 295 2.45 -29.46 -13.32
N GLU A 296 2.39 -30.12 -14.49
CA GLU A 296 3.37 -29.92 -15.57
C GLU A 296 3.19 -28.60 -16.33
N GLU A 297 2.03 -27.96 -16.19
CA GLU A 297 1.72 -26.66 -16.81
C GLU A 297 2.06 -25.48 -15.88
N ALA A 298 2.48 -25.76 -14.65
CA ALA A 298 2.72 -24.76 -13.63
C ALA A 298 4.19 -24.30 -13.59
N LYS A 299 4.36 -23.03 -13.22
CA LYS A 299 5.66 -22.43 -12.86
C LYS A 299 5.71 -21.94 -11.42
N LEU A 300 4.55 -21.73 -10.81
CA LEU A 300 4.41 -21.34 -9.42
C LEU A 300 3.51 -22.34 -8.70
N PHE A 301 3.95 -22.82 -7.54
CA PHE A 301 3.21 -23.78 -6.72
C PHE A 301 2.76 -23.10 -5.42
N TYR A 302 1.47 -22.85 -5.29
CA TYR A 302 0.88 -22.32 -4.06
C TYR A 302 0.56 -23.47 -3.09
N VAL A 303 1.06 -23.36 -1.86
CA VAL A 303 0.80 -24.32 -0.77
C VAL A 303 -0.25 -23.70 0.18
N PRO A 304 -1.52 -24.14 0.14
CA PRO A 304 -2.59 -23.57 0.95
C PRO A 304 -2.57 -24.09 2.39
N TYR A 305 -1.47 -23.87 3.11
CA TYR A 305 -1.31 -24.17 4.52
C TYR A 305 -1.66 -22.94 5.37
N TYR A 306 -2.63 -23.06 6.28
CA TYR A 306 -3.02 -21.96 7.16
C TYR A 306 -2.20 -21.98 8.46
N GLY A 307 -0.88 -21.83 8.33
CA GLY A 307 0.06 -21.94 9.44
C GLY A 307 -0.17 -20.90 10.55
N GLY A 308 -0.65 -19.71 10.20
CA GLY A 308 -1.00 -18.68 11.17
C GLY A 308 -2.18 -19.08 12.06
N LEU A 309 -3.18 -19.74 11.48
CA LEU A 309 -4.31 -20.34 12.19
C LEU A 309 -3.89 -21.57 13.02
N ASP A 310 -3.02 -22.43 12.48
CA ASP A 310 -2.48 -23.55 13.25
C ASP A 310 -1.76 -23.07 14.52
N ILE A 311 -0.97 -22.01 14.42
CA ILE A 311 -0.37 -21.36 15.58
C ILE A 311 -1.42 -20.82 16.55
N LEU A 312 -2.48 -20.14 16.06
CA LEU A 312 -3.51 -19.58 16.93
C LEU A 312 -4.15 -20.64 17.83
N ARG A 313 -4.39 -21.85 17.30
CA ARG A 313 -4.99 -22.97 18.05
C ARG A 313 -4.22 -23.30 19.33
N TRP A 314 -2.91 -23.03 19.37
CA TRP A 314 -2.03 -23.42 20.46
C TRP A 314 -1.47 -22.26 21.29
N HIS A 315 -1.39 -21.05 20.75
CA HIS A 315 -0.72 -19.90 21.38
C HIS A 315 -1.20 -19.58 22.79
N PHE A 316 -2.50 -19.71 23.03
CA PHE A 316 -3.15 -19.28 24.26
C PHE A 316 -3.72 -20.43 25.07
N LYS A 317 -3.39 -21.67 24.70
CA LYS A 317 -3.76 -22.88 25.43
C LYS A 317 -2.64 -23.25 26.40
N ASN A 318 -3.02 -23.54 27.64
CA ASN A 318 -2.09 -23.99 28.66
C ASN A 318 -1.68 -25.45 28.40
N ASN A 319 -0.48 -25.83 28.85
CA ASN A 319 0.03 -27.20 28.84
C ASN A 319 0.13 -27.87 27.44
N VAL A 320 0.34 -27.08 26.38
CA VAL A 320 0.59 -27.60 25.03
C VAL A 320 2.10 -27.82 24.84
N THR A 321 2.50 -29.04 24.49
CA THR A 321 3.91 -29.37 24.24
C THR A 321 4.41 -28.77 22.92
N ASN A 322 5.71 -28.55 22.81
CA ASN A 322 6.30 -28.02 21.58
C ASN A 322 6.16 -29.00 20.41
N GLU A 323 6.19 -30.31 20.69
CA GLU A 323 6.00 -31.37 19.70
C GLU A 323 4.61 -31.29 19.07
N LEU A 324 3.58 -31.00 19.87
CA LEU A 324 2.21 -30.85 19.37
C LEU A 324 2.06 -29.55 18.54
N LYS A 325 2.70 -28.46 18.97
CA LYS A 325 2.73 -27.21 18.18
C LYS A 325 3.41 -27.39 16.82
N ASP A 326 4.41 -28.25 16.74
CA ASP A 326 5.19 -28.47 15.52
C ASP A 326 4.64 -29.59 14.62
N SER A 327 3.71 -30.42 15.10
CA SER A 327 3.33 -31.66 14.43
C SER A 327 2.74 -31.43 13.04
N LEU A 328 1.79 -30.50 12.91
CA LEU A 328 1.11 -30.24 11.64
C LEU A 328 2.07 -29.67 10.59
N GLY A 329 2.95 -28.75 10.98
CA GLY A 329 4.00 -28.23 10.12
C GLY A 329 4.97 -29.32 9.65
N LEU A 330 5.37 -30.25 10.53
CA LEU A 330 6.24 -31.38 10.17
C LEU A 330 5.55 -32.37 9.22
N GLU A 331 4.28 -32.69 9.48
CA GLU A 331 3.47 -33.56 8.61
C GLU A 331 3.29 -32.95 7.21
N LEU A 332 3.14 -31.62 7.12
CA LEU A 332 3.07 -30.93 5.83
C LEU A 332 4.36 -31.08 5.03
N ILE A 333 5.52 -30.89 5.67
CA ILE A 333 6.82 -31.04 5.00
C ILE A 333 7.04 -32.48 4.55
N GLN A 334 6.63 -33.47 5.34
CA GLN A 334 6.66 -34.87 4.93
C GLN A 334 5.78 -35.12 3.69
N TRP A 335 4.57 -34.54 3.66
CA TRP A 335 3.66 -34.64 2.53
C TRP A 335 4.21 -33.96 1.26
N LEU A 336 4.79 -32.76 1.40
CA LEU A 336 5.41 -32.00 0.31
C LEU A 336 6.63 -32.73 -0.26
N SER A 337 7.43 -33.36 0.59
CA SER A 337 8.61 -34.12 0.16
C SER A 337 8.27 -35.32 -0.74
N ALA A 338 7.02 -35.80 -0.70
CA ALA A 338 6.53 -36.83 -1.60
C ALA A 338 6.05 -36.29 -2.97
N GLN A 339 5.97 -34.96 -3.15
CA GLN A 339 5.49 -34.34 -4.39
C GLN A 339 6.65 -34.18 -5.38
N LYS A 340 6.44 -34.62 -6.64
CA LYS A 340 7.44 -34.54 -7.71
C LYS A 340 7.98 -33.11 -7.92
N PRO A 341 7.15 -32.05 -8.04
CA PRO A 341 7.67 -30.69 -8.24
C PRO A 341 8.54 -30.19 -7.08
N TRP A 342 8.16 -30.50 -5.84
CA TRP A 342 8.93 -30.14 -4.65
C TRP A 342 10.33 -30.75 -4.68
N ALA A 343 10.43 -32.05 -4.98
CA ALA A 343 11.71 -32.74 -5.06
C ALA A 343 12.60 -32.21 -6.21
N GLN A 344 12.00 -31.81 -7.33
CA GLN A 344 12.72 -31.30 -8.50
C GLN A 344 13.34 -29.92 -8.26
N ASN A 345 12.59 -29.00 -7.68
CA ASN A 345 13.02 -27.60 -7.54
C ASN A 345 13.41 -27.22 -6.10
N SER A 346 13.42 -28.20 -5.18
CA SER A 346 13.75 -28.00 -3.76
C SER A 346 12.94 -26.88 -3.12
N GLY A 347 11.68 -26.72 -3.54
CA GLY A 347 10.76 -25.70 -3.03
C GLY A 347 10.95 -24.28 -3.58
N LYS A 348 11.91 -24.02 -4.49
CA LYS A 348 12.23 -22.64 -4.94
C LYS A 348 11.10 -21.95 -5.71
N ASP A 349 10.25 -22.74 -6.35
CA ASP A 349 9.05 -22.38 -7.09
C ASP A 349 7.77 -22.47 -6.24
N HIS A 350 7.91 -22.79 -4.94
CA HIS A 350 6.81 -22.86 -3.99
C HIS A 350 6.65 -21.55 -3.24
N VAL A 351 5.40 -21.22 -2.96
CA VAL A 351 5.03 -20.08 -2.12
C VAL A 351 4.07 -20.48 -1.01
N PHE A 352 4.35 -19.95 0.18
CA PHE A 352 3.48 -20.00 1.35
C PHE A 352 2.98 -18.59 1.64
N VAL A 353 1.74 -18.49 2.07
CA VAL A 353 1.17 -17.27 2.65
C VAL A 353 0.92 -17.55 4.11
N LEU A 354 1.43 -16.72 4.99
CA LEU A 354 1.37 -16.91 6.43
C LEU A 354 0.72 -15.70 7.11
N GLY A 355 -0.43 -15.93 7.74
CA GLY A 355 -1.31 -14.88 8.29
C GLY A 355 -0.90 -14.38 9.67
N LYS A 356 0.35 -14.61 10.08
CA LYS A 356 0.94 -14.23 11.36
C LYS A 356 2.31 -13.60 11.13
N ILE A 357 2.87 -12.98 12.15
CA ILE A 357 4.20 -12.38 12.08
C ILE A 357 5.28 -13.46 11.96
N SER A 358 6.37 -13.19 11.22
CA SER A 358 7.46 -14.17 10.97
C SER A 358 7.97 -14.81 12.27
N TRP A 359 8.01 -14.03 13.35
CA TRP A 359 8.47 -14.48 14.65
C TRP A 359 7.69 -15.65 15.26
N ASP A 360 6.38 -15.73 15.01
CA ASP A 360 5.54 -16.80 15.54
C ASP A 360 5.89 -18.17 14.94
N PHE A 361 6.63 -18.20 13.83
CA PHE A 361 7.08 -19.42 13.17
C PHE A 361 8.56 -19.76 13.39
N ARG A 362 9.25 -18.98 14.23
CA ARG A 362 10.72 -19.03 14.43
C ARG A 362 11.11 -19.27 15.88
N ARG A 363 10.48 -20.25 16.54
CA ARG A 363 10.88 -20.68 17.88
C ARG A 363 12.32 -21.21 17.84
N ASN A 364 13.21 -20.55 18.55
CA ASN A 364 14.63 -20.92 18.64
C ASN A 364 14.78 -22.31 19.29
N ALA A 365 15.30 -23.28 18.53
CA ALA A 365 15.53 -24.64 19.00
C ALA A 365 16.73 -24.78 19.95
N ASN A 366 17.65 -23.81 19.97
CA ASN A 366 18.97 -23.95 20.61
C ASN A 366 19.06 -23.32 22.00
N GLY A 367 17.98 -22.78 22.56
CA GLY A 367 17.99 -22.20 23.93
C GLY A 367 18.91 -20.99 24.13
N ASN A 368 19.55 -20.46 23.08
CA ASN A 368 20.33 -19.23 23.17
C ASN A 368 19.38 -18.04 23.36
N ASN A 369 19.46 -17.42 24.53
CA ASN A 369 18.62 -16.31 25.00
C ASN A 369 18.86 -14.97 24.26
N ASN A 370 19.47 -14.98 23.07
CA ASN A 370 19.80 -13.76 22.31
C ASN A 370 18.76 -13.43 21.22
N GLY A 371 17.64 -14.15 21.18
CA GLY A 371 16.51 -13.86 20.28
C GLY A 371 15.31 -13.24 21.00
N TYR A 372 14.33 -12.72 20.25
CA TYR A 372 13.14 -12.01 20.76
C TYR A 372 12.24 -12.82 21.73
N ASN A 373 12.41 -14.15 21.81
CA ASN A 373 11.70 -15.09 22.73
C ASN A 373 12.56 -15.49 23.93
N SER A 374 13.63 -14.76 24.22
CA SER A 374 14.45 -14.97 25.44
C SER A 374 13.61 -15.05 26.70
N ASN A 375 12.48 -14.33 26.73
CA ASN A 375 11.53 -14.30 27.85
C ASN A 375 10.41 -15.35 27.75
N ASN A 376 10.24 -16.04 26.62
CA ASN A 376 9.25 -17.11 26.44
C ASN A 376 9.73 -18.16 25.40
N PRO A 377 10.63 -19.09 25.79
CA PRO A 377 11.23 -20.04 24.86
C PRO A 377 10.22 -21.04 24.25
N SER A 378 8.98 -21.09 24.75
CA SER A 378 7.92 -21.97 24.25
C SER A 378 7.00 -21.34 23.19
N TRP A 379 7.15 -20.03 22.93
CA TRP A 379 6.29 -19.27 22.03
C TRP A 379 6.47 -19.69 20.56
N GLY A 380 5.38 -19.68 19.79
CA GLY A 380 5.40 -19.97 18.36
C GLY A 380 5.54 -21.45 17.97
N THR A 381 6.06 -21.69 16.78
CA THR A 381 6.45 -23.01 16.21
C THR A 381 7.86 -22.92 15.63
N LYS A 382 8.45 -24.05 15.25
CA LYS A 382 9.74 -24.06 14.51
C LYS A 382 9.58 -24.10 12.98
N PHE A 383 8.37 -23.85 12.46
CA PHE A 383 8.04 -24.12 11.05
C PHE A 383 9.05 -23.46 10.09
N LEU A 384 9.32 -22.16 10.22
CA LEU A 384 10.26 -21.44 9.36
C LEU A 384 11.75 -21.70 9.66
N GLU A 385 12.05 -22.45 10.74
CA GLU A 385 13.40 -22.94 11.05
C GLU A 385 13.68 -24.31 10.42
N LEU A 386 12.68 -24.96 9.82
CA LEU A 386 12.87 -26.19 9.07
C LEU A 386 13.75 -25.92 7.84
N HIS A 387 14.76 -26.77 7.61
CA HIS A 387 15.70 -26.59 6.50
C HIS A 387 14.99 -26.59 5.13
N GLN A 388 13.90 -27.36 5.00
CA GLN A 388 13.09 -27.43 3.79
C GLN A 388 12.34 -26.12 3.48
N LEU A 389 12.20 -25.20 4.44
CA LEU A 389 11.53 -23.90 4.26
C LEU A 389 12.49 -22.72 4.03
N GLN A 390 13.79 -22.97 3.87
CA GLN A 390 14.74 -21.90 3.56
C GLN A 390 14.65 -21.45 2.09
N ASN A 391 14.28 -22.35 1.16
CA ASN A 391 14.19 -22.08 -0.28
C ASN A 391 12.87 -21.46 -0.77
N PRO A 392 11.68 -21.90 -0.30
CA PRO A 392 10.41 -21.34 -0.76
C PRO A 392 10.26 -19.86 -0.38
N ILE A 393 9.43 -19.14 -1.15
CA ILE A 393 8.99 -17.79 -0.78
C ILE A 393 7.89 -17.88 0.28
N LYS A 394 7.96 -16.99 1.28
CA LYS A 394 6.95 -16.82 2.32
C LYS A 394 6.44 -15.39 2.25
N LEU A 395 5.17 -15.23 1.90
CA LEU A 395 4.46 -13.97 2.01
C LEU A 395 3.91 -13.84 3.43
N LEU A 396 4.29 -12.77 4.12
CA LEU A 396 3.96 -12.55 5.53
C LEU A 396 3.39 -11.15 5.73
N ILE A 397 2.52 -10.99 6.73
CA ILE A 397 2.09 -9.65 7.19
C ILE A 397 3.21 -8.88 7.90
N GLU A 398 4.25 -9.58 8.35
CA GLU A 398 5.50 -9.03 8.87
C GLU A 398 6.65 -9.98 8.52
N ARG A 399 7.61 -9.50 7.73
CA ARG A 399 8.78 -10.29 7.34
C ARG A 399 9.88 -10.20 8.38
N GLN A 400 10.75 -11.21 8.39
CA GLN A 400 12.05 -11.12 9.05
C GLN A 400 13.05 -10.50 8.06
N PRO A 401 13.54 -9.26 8.27
CA PRO A 401 14.28 -8.54 7.22
C PRO A 401 15.64 -9.12 6.84
N TRP A 402 16.16 -10.08 7.59
CA TRP A 402 17.39 -10.82 7.29
C TRP A 402 17.15 -12.13 6.53
N HIS A 403 15.90 -12.50 6.23
CA HIS A 403 15.61 -13.62 5.33
C HIS A 403 15.11 -13.11 3.98
N GLN A 404 15.93 -13.32 2.96
CA GLN A 404 15.65 -12.90 1.58
C GLN A 404 14.37 -13.50 1.00
N ASN A 405 14.01 -14.73 1.41
CA ASN A 405 12.79 -15.40 0.95
C ASN A 405 11.56 -15.11 1.83
N ASP A 406 11.66 -14.22 2.81
CA ASP A 406 10.52 -13.70 3.57
C ASP A 406 10.15 -12.35 2.95
N VAL A 407 8.98 -12.24 2.34
CA VAL A 407 8.51 -11.01 1.68
C VAL A 407 7.30 -10.48 2.45
N GLY A 408 7.36 -9.23 2.89
CA GLY A 408 6.24 -8.61 3.57
C GLY A 408 5.20 -8.12 2.57
N ILE A 409 3.93 -8.45 2.82
CA ILE A 409 2.77 -7.96 2.06
C ILE A 409 1.76 -7.31 3.02
N PRO A 410 0.89 -6.40 2.55
CA PRO A 410 -0.02 -5.65 3.40
C PRO A 410 -0.85 -6.54 4.32
N HIS A 411 -1.04 -6.11 5.57
CA HIS A 411 -2.10 -6.68 6.41
C HIS A 411 -3.45 -6.49 5.70
N PRO A 412 -4.37 -7.49 5.77
CA PRO A 412 -5.74 -7.29 5.29
C PRO A 412 -6.40 -6.10 5.99
N THR A 413 -6.88 -5.13 5.22
CA THR A 413 -7.62 -3.96 5.71
C THR A 413 -9.09 -4.29 5.98
N PHE A 414 -9.89 -3.31 6.44
CA PHE A 414 -11.36 -3.51 6.54
C PHE A 414 -12.09 -3.33 5.20
N PHE A 415 -11.46 -2.66 4.23
CA PHE A 415 -12.04 -2.40 2.92
C PHE A 415 -11.55 -3.42 1.90
N HIS A 416 -12.50 -4.01 1.18
CA HIS A 416 -12.33 -5.05 0.17
C HIS A 416 -13.19 -4.71 -1.05
N PRO A 417 -12.65 -4.01 -2.05
CA PRO A 417 -13.41 -3.56 -3.21
C PRO A 417 -13.87 -4.75 -4.08
N HIS A 418 -15.08 -4.64 -4.64
CA HIS A 418 -15.59 -5.58 -5.64
C HIS A 418 -15.25 -5.12 -7.07
N SER A 419 -15.11 -3.81 -7.29
CA SER A 419 -14.95 -3.23 -8.62
C SER A 419 -14.01 -2.02 -8.63
N ASP A 420 -13.58 -1.60 -9.82
CA ASP A 420 -12.86 -0.33 -9.99
C ASP A 420 -13.66 0.87 -9.47
N ASP A 421 -14.99 0.84 -9.60
CA ASP A 421 -15.87 1.91 -9.15
C ASP A 421 -15.87 2.05 -7.61
N ASP A 422 -15.74 0.94 -6.87
CA ASP A 422 -15.58 0.97 -5.42
C ASP A 422 -14.27 1.65 -5.00
N ILE A 423 -13.18 1.36 -5.73
CA ILE A 423 -11.88 1.99 -5.53
C ILE A 423 -12.00 3.49 -5.80
N PHE A 424 -12.56 3.90 -6.94
CA PHE A 424 -12.75 5.31 -7.26
C PHE A 424 -13.63 6.01 -6.22
N ALA A 425 -14.76 5.40 -5.84
CA ALA A 425 -15.66 5.97 -4.83
C ALA A 425 -14.94 6.17 -3.50
N TRP A 426 -14.11 5.22 -3.08
CA TRP A 426 -13.33 5.34 -1.87
C TRP A 426 -12.22 6.39 -1.98
N GLN A 427 -11.46 6.44 -3.08
CA GLN A 427 -10.47 7.50 -3.34
C GLN A 427 -11.10 8.89 -3.23
N TRP A 428 -12.26 9.08 -3.88
CA TRP A 428 -13.01 10.33 -3.84
C TRP A 428 -13.51 10.69 -2.44
N LYS A 429 -13.95 9.70 -1.65
CA LYS A 429 -14.38 9.91 -0.27
C LYS A 429 -13.20 10.29 0.63
N ALA A 430 -12.09 9.56 0.54
CA ALA A 430 -10.93 9.77 1.40
C ALA A 430 -10.21 11.10 1.11
N ILE A 431 -10.07 11.48 -0.17
CA ILE A 431 -9.41 12.74 -0.54
C ILE A 431 -10.22 13.98 -0.16
N ARG A 432 -11.56 13.89 -0.19
CA ARG A 432 -12.48 14.99 0.18
C ARG A 432 -12.84 15.03 1.66
N SER A 433 -12.38 14.05 2.45
CA SER A 433 -12.69 13.99 3.87
C SER A 433 -12.08 15.17 4.61
N GLN A 434 -12.88 15.84 5.44
CA GLN A 434 -12.43 16.97 6.24
C GLN A 434 -11.51 16.48 7.36
N ARG A 435 -10.26 16.95 7.34
CA ARG A 435 -9.26 16.66 8.36
C ARG A 435 -9.47 17.59 9.57
N LYS A 436 -10.33 17.15 10.50
CA LYS A 436 -10.71 17.88 11.71
C LYS A 436 -9.58 17.95 12.73
N TYR A 437 -8.66 16.98 12.69
CA TYR A 437 -7.58 16.83 13.64
C TYR A 437 -6.22 16.84 12.96
N LEU A 438 -5.24 17.51 13.56
CA LEU A 438 -3.85 17.40 13.08
C LEU A 438 -3.31 15.98 13.31
N VAL A 439 -3.51 15.44 14.51
CA VAL A 439 -3.00 14.10 14.89
C VAL A 439 -4.15 13.19 15.31
N GLY A 440 -4.15 11.97 14.79
CA GLY A 440 -4.97 10.86 15.24
C GLY A 440 -4.11 9.78 15.87
N PHE A 441 -4.56 9.22 17.00
CA PHE A 441 -3.90 8.07 17.60
C PHE A 441 -4.90 7.04 18.11
N ALA A 442 -4.89 5.85 17.52
CA ALA A 442 -5.56 4.68 18.06
C ALA A 442 -4.53 3.83 18.82
N GLY A 443 -4.57 3.87 20.14
CA GLY A 443 -3.56 3.19 20.95
C GLY A 443 -3.97 3.05 22.42
N GLY A 444 -3.36 2.09 23.11
CA GLY A 444 -3.54 1.90 24.55
C GLY A 444 -2.21 1.94 25.29
N ALA A 445 -2.20 2.53 26.49
CA ALA A 445 -1.07 2.43 27.40
C ALA A 445 -0.94 0.98 27.91
N ARG A 446 0.29 0.54 28.18
CA ARG A 446 0.51 -0.74 28.87
C ARG A 446 0.51 -0.48 30.39
N PRO A 447 -0.27 -1.25 31.18
CA PRO A 447 -0.38 -1.05 32.63
C PRO A 447 0.99 -1.03 33.34
N ASP A 448 1.94 -1.84 32.87
CA ASP A 448 3.22 -2.09 33.56
C ASP A 448 4.43 -1.35 32.95
N SER A 449 4.22 -0.37 32.07
CA SER A 449 5.33 0.33 31.40
C SER A 449 4.98 1.78 31.06
N SER A 450 5.02 2.67 32.06
CA SER A 450 4.78 4.12 31.88
C SER A 450 5.80 4.79 30.96
N GLU A 451 7.02 4.24 30.81
CA GLU A 451 8.08 4.78 29.95
C GLU A 451 8.04 4.27 28.50
N ASN A 452 7.01 3.50 28.11
CA ASN A 452 6.87 3.05 26.74
C ASN A 452 6.49 4.22 25.80
N ILE A 453 6.87 4.12 24.53
CA ILE A 453 6.60 5.16 23.53
C ILE A 453 5.11 5.48 23.38
N ARG A 454 4.21 4.51 23.56
CA ARG A 454 2.76 4.74 23.44
C ARG A 454 2.25 5.61 24.58
N SER A 455 2.71 5.37 25.81
CA SER A 455 2.36 6.21 26.96
C SER A 455 2.79 7.66 26.74
N LEU A 456 4.01 7.87 26.22
CA LEU A 456 4.50 9.20 25.84
C LEU A 456 3.63 9.86 24.76
N LEU A 457 3.22 9.12 23.72
CA LEU A 457 2.39 9.65 22.65
C LEU A 457 0.95 9.93 23.11
N ILE A 458 0.39 9.10 24.01
CA ILE A 458 -0.90 9.38 24.66
C ILE A 458 -0.78 10.68 25.46
N ASP A 459 0.27 10.83 26.27
CA ASP A 459 0.50 12.04 27.07
C ASP A 459 0.62 13.30 26.20
N HIS A 460 1.41 13.26 25.13
CA HIS A 460 1.49 14.36 24.17
C HIS A 460 0.12 14.72 23.57
N CYS A 461 -0.73 13.72 23.33
CA CYS A 461 -2.06 13.93 22.77
C CYS A 461 -3.06 14.51 23.79
N THR A 462 -3.04 14.02 25.04
CA THR A 462 -4.01 14.40 26.08
C THR A 462 -3.66 15.70 26.80
N THR A 463 -2.38 16.08 26.84
CA THR A 463 -1.90 17.33 27.43
C THR A 463 -1.98 18.53 26.49
N THR A 464 -2.25 18.30 25.20
CA THR A 464 -2.42 19.38 24.23
C THR A 464 -3.74 20.12 24.47
N GLU A 465 -3.67 21.44 24.73
CA GLU A 465 -4.84 22.24 25.10
C GLU A 465 -5.88 22.35 23.97
N ASP A 466 -5.44 22.48 22.72
CA ASP A 466 -6.34 22.51 21.56
C ASP A 466 -6.73 21.08 21.16
N ARG A 467 -8.00 20.74 21.43
CA ARG A 467 -8.60 19.44 21.08
C ARG A 467 -8.65 19.18 19.57
N ARG A 468 -8.43 20.18 18.72
CA ARG A 468 -8.27 19.99 17.26
C ARG A 468 -6.86 19.53 16.88
N LEU A 469 -5.88 19.66 17.75
CA LEU A 469 -4.53 19.21 17.43
C LEU A 469 -4.36 17.70 17.61
N CYS A 470 -5.08 17.07 18.53
CA CYS A 470 -4.98 15.63 18.69
C CYS A 470 -6.29 14.96 19.11
N ARG A 471 -6.62 13.83 18.46
CA ARG A 471 -7.70 12.92 18.86
C ARG A 471 -7.13 11.54 19.17
N HIS A 472 -7.38 11.08 20.38
CA HIS A 472 -7.01 9.74 20.85
C HIS A 472 -8.23 8.83 20.92
N VAL A 473 -8.11 7.60 20.39
CA VAL A 473 -9.03 6.48 20.60
C VAL A 473 -8.33 5.46 21.47
N ASN A 474 -8.88 5.19 22.65
CA ASN A 474 -8.27 4.32 23.64
C ASN A 474 -8.53 2.84 23.32
N CYS A 475 -7.49 2.11 22.95
CA CYS A 475 -7.64 0.68 22.65
C CYS A 475 -7.80 -0.20 23.91
N THR A 476 -7.52 0.30 25.13
CA THR A 476 -7.66 -0.54 26.35
C THR A 476 -9.11 -0.81 26.73
N THR A 477 -10.05 -0.03 26.21
CA THR A 477 -11.50 -0.14 26.44
C THR A 477 -12.22 -0.93 25.34
N GLY A 478 -11.47 -1.50 24.38
CA GLY A 478 -12.02 -2.21 23.22
C GLY A 478 -12.52 -1.29 22.09
N ASP A 479 -12.29 0.02 22.17
CA ASP A 479 -12.76 0.95 21.13
C ASP A 479 -12.09 0.72 19.77
N CYS A 480 -10.88 0.19 19.77
CA CYS A 480 -10.15 -0.17 18.55
C CYS A 480 -10.65 -1.48 17.92
N ASP A 481 -11.48 -2.24 18.62
CA ASP A 481 -12.17 -3.43 18.07
C ASP A 481 -13.40 -3.03 17.26
N ARG A 482 -13.73 -1.73 17.20
CA ARG A 482 -14.83 -1.17 16.39
C ARG A 482 -14.26 -0.54 15.11
N PRO A 483 -14.32 -1.23 13.95
CA PRO A 483 -13.69 -0.75 12.72
C PRO A 483 -14.09 0.68 12.34
N LYS A 484 -15.38 1.02 12.49
CA LYS A 484 -15.89 2.38 12.21
C LYS A 484 -15.19 3.47 13.02
N ALA A 485 -14.92 3.23 14.31
CA ALA A 485 -14.27 4.24 15.16
C ALA A 485 -12.83 4.51 14.71
N VAL A 486 -12.12 3.47 14.27
CA VAL A 486 -10.74 3.57 13.76
C VAL A 486 -10.71 4.24 12.39
N ILE A 487 -11.60 3.85 11.46
CA ILE A 487 -11.68 4.44 10.12
C ILE A 487 -12.10 5.91 10.19
N GLU A 488 -13.07 6.26 11.04
CA GLU A 488 -13.47 7.66 11.25
C GLU A 488 -12.32 8.50 11.84
N LEU A 489 -11.58 7.97 12.81
CA LEU A 489 -10.40 8.65 13.34
C LEU A 489 -9.42 8.97 12.21
N PHE A 490 -9.07 7.98 11.38
CA PHE A 490 -8.07 8.15 10.33
C PHE A 490 -8.55 9.03 9.17
N LEU A 491 -9.83 8.96 8.79
CA LEU A 491 -10.41 9.87 7.80
C LEU A 491 -10.41 11.34 8.26
N GLU A 492 -10.53 11.58 9.56
CA GLU A 492 -10.62 12.92 10.13
C GLU A 492 -9.26 13.49 10.60
N SER A 493 -8.17 12.74 10.47
CA SER A 493 -6.82 13.15 10.91
C SER A 493 -5.86 13.39 9.75
N GLU A 494 -5.00 14.42 9.87
CA GLU A 494 -3.90 14.68 8.93
C GLU A 494 -2.80 13.61 9.06
N PHE A 495 -2.33 13.39 10.29
CA PHE A 495 -1.28 12.44 10.66
C PHE A 495 -1.80 11.36 11.60
N CYS A 496 -1.33 10.13 11.42
CA CYS A 496 -1.70 8.99 12.25
C CYS A 496 -0.48 8.38 12.92
N LEU A 497 -0.44 8.39 14.25
CA LEU A 497 0.70 7.85 14.99
C LEU A 497 0.70 6.32 14.94
N GLN A 498 1.79 5.74 14.42
CA GLN A 498 1.96 4.29 14.27
C GLN A 498 3.21 3.80 15.03
N PRO A 499 3.23 3.90 16.38
CA PRO A 499 4.34 3.37 17.16
C PRO A 499 4.37 1.82 17.13
N PRO A 500 5.56 1.22 17.26
CA PRO A 500 5.68 -0.24 17.38
C PRO A 500 4.98 -0.75 18.64
N GLY A 501 4.77 -2.07 18.71
CA GLY A 501 4.37 -2.72 19.95
C GLY A 501 4.86 -4.13 20.11
N ASP A 502 3.97 -5.12 20.23
CA ASP A 502 4.40 -6.53 20.32
C ASP A 502 5.12 -6.97 19.03
N SER A 503 4.71 -6.38 17.91
CA SER A 503 5.32 -6.48 16.60
C SER A 503 5.73 -5.07 16.09
N PRO A 504 6.80 -4.96 15.28
CA PRO A 504 7.16 -3.73 14.59
C PRO A 504 6.05 -3.14 13.73
N THR A 505 5.30 -3.97 13.00
CA THR A 505 4.23 -3.53 12.07
C THR A 505 2.84 -4.00 12.49
N ARG A 506 1.79 -3.35 11.96
CA ARG A 506 0.39 -3.52 12.40
C ARG A 506 -0.60 -3.27 11.26
N LYS A 507 -1.76 -3.93 11.31
CA LYS A 507 -2.94 -3.62 10.46
C LYS A 507 -3.30 -2.13 10.43
N SER A 508 -3.18 -1.45 11.57
CA SER A 508 -3.42 0.00 11.74
C SER A 508 -2.63 0.88 10.75
N VAL A 509 -1.41 0.47 10.36
CA VAL A 509 -0.61 1.19 9.35
C VAL A 509 -1.37 1.25 8.04
N PHE A 510 -1.87 0.10 7.56
CA PHE A 510 -2.61 -0.01 6.31
C PHE A 510 -3.97 0.64 6.40
N ASP A 511 -4.70 0.48 7.51
CA ASP A 511 -5.98 1.17 7.73
C ASP A 511 -5.82 2.70 7.67
N SER A 512 -4.71 3.25 8.17
CA SER A 512 -4.41 4.68 8.09
C SER A 512 -4.07 5.14 6.67
N LEU A 513 -3.29 4.35 5.93
CA LEU A 513 -2.95 4.62 4.54
C LEU A 513 -4.19 4.61 3.65
N ILE A 514 -5.03 3.58 3.74
CA ILE A 514 -6.25 3.53 2.90
C ILE A 514 -7.23 4.66 3.24
N SER A 515 -7.14 5.26 4.43
CA SER A 515 -7.95 6.41 4.86
C SER A 515 -7.32 7.77 4.50
N GLY A 516 -6.15 7.78 3.84
CA GLY A 516 -5.42 9.00 3.46
C GLY A 516 -4.85 9.78 4.65
N CYS A 517 -4.70 9.11 5.79
CA CYS A 517 -3.99 9.66 6.94
C CYS A 517 -2.51 9.39 6.78
N ILE A 518 -1.66 10.39 6.97
CA ILE A 518 -0.21 10.25 6.77
C ILE A 518 0.36 9.51 7.98
N PRO A 519 0.85 8.26 7.84
CA PRO A 519 1.42 7.54 8.96
C PRO A 519 2.70 8.22 9.47
N VAL A 520 2.81 8.30 10.79
CA VAL A 520 4.00 8.74 11.50
C VAL A 520 4.62 7.51 12.16
N PHE A 521 5.79 7.12 11.65
CA PHE A 521 6.55 5.99 12.15
C PHE A 521 7.56 6.41 13.19
N PHE A 522 7.85 5.50 14.11
CA PHE A 522 8.81 5.71 15.20
C PHE A 522 9.98 4.72 15.18
N ASP A 523 9.98 3.85 14.18
CA ASP A 523 10.95 2.80 13.96
C ASP A 523 10.91 2.40 12.46
N PRO A 524 12.05 2.34 11.74
CA PRO A 524 12.06 1.94 10.33
C PRO A 524 11.55 0.51 10.10
N PHE A 525 11.64 -0.38 11.09
CA PHE A 525 11.10 -1.74 10.99
C PHE A 525 9.57 -1.78 10.92
N THR A 526 8.86 -0.68 11.22
CA THR A 526 7.40 -0.63 11.07
C THR A 526 6.97 -0.73 9.60
N ALA A 527 7.75 -0.22 8.64
CA ALA A 527 7.37 -0.22 7.23
C ALA A 527 8.54 -0.27 6.23
N TYR A 528 9.62 0.50 6.47
CA TYR A 528 10.66 0.75 5.47
C TYR A 528 11.43 -0.52 5.09
N TYR A 529 11.57 -1.45 6.04
CA TYR A 529 12.23 -2.74 5.83
C TYR A 529 11.27 -3.92 5.59
N GLN A 530 9.98 -3.64 5.46
CA GLN A 530 8.93 -4.66 5.48
C GLN A 530 8.31 -4.93 4.10
N TYR A 531 7.97 -3.89 3.34
CA TYR A 531 7.03 -4.03 2.21
C TYR A 531 7.64 -3.60 0.86
N PRO A 532 8.67 -4.31 0.35
CA PRO A 532 9.39 -3.91 -0.86
C PRO A 532 8.50 -3.88 -2.11
N TRP A 533 7.44 -4.67 -2.16
CA TRP A 533 6.55 -4.77 -3.32
C TRP A 533 5.39 -3.78 -3.29
N HIS A 534 5.03 -3.27 -2.12
CA HIS A 534 3.81 -2.50 -1.92
C HIS A 534 4.05 -1.07 -1.42
N LEU A 535 5.24 -0.76 -0.89
CA LEU A 535 5.63 0.59 -0.47
C LEU A 535 6.90 1.06 -1.20
N PRO A 536 6.95 2.34 -1.62
CA PRO A 536 8.09 2.89 -2.37
C PRO A 536 9.31 3.10 -1.47
N GLU A 537 10.49 3.16 -2.09
CA GLU A 537 11.76 3.51 -1.42
C GLU A 537 11.78 4.97 -0.95
N ASP A 538 11.14 5.87 -1.69
CA ASP A 538 10.98 7.26 -1.28
C ASP A 538 9.89 7.37 -0.19
N HIS A 539 10.32 7.18 1.05
CA HIS A 539 9.47 7.21 2.23
C HIS A 539 8.80 8.57 2.49
N GLY A 540 9.42 9.66 2.02
CA GLY A 540 8.95 11.04 2.17
C GLY A 540 7.72 11.37 1.33
N LYS A 541 7.31 10.47 0.42
CA LYS A 541 6.07 10.58 -0.35
C LYS A 541 4.83 10.16 0.42
N TYR A 542 4.97 9.33 1.46
CA TYR A 542 3.79 8.74 2.12
C TYR A 542 3.85 8.70 3.64
N SER A 543 4.99 9.05 4.27
CA SER A 543 5.13 8.93 5.72
C SER A 543 6.06 9.96 6.32
N VAL A 544 5.98 10.13 7.64
CA VAL A 544 6.91 10.91 8.45
C VAL A 544 7.63 9.96 9.41
N MET A 545 8.95 10.06 9.52
CA MET A 545 9.74 9.33 10.52
C MET A 545 10.10 10.25 11.69
N ILE A 546 9.85 9.80 12.92
CA ILE A 546 10.27 10.46 14.15
C ILE A 546 10.96 9.40 15.01
N ASP A 547 12.29 9.41 15.04
CA ASP A 547 13.05 8.38 15.75
C ASP A 547 12.66 8.31 17.24
N LYS A 548 12.32 7.11 17.70
CA LYS A 548 11.88 6.88 19.09
C LYS A 548 12.97 7.22 20.12
N LYS A 549 14.25 6.95 19.83
CA LYS A 549 15.36 7.23 20.77
C LYS A 549 15.54 8.75 20.87
N GLU A 550 15.51 9.46 19.76
CA GLU A 550 15.60 10.92 19.68
C GLU A 550 14.40 11.61 20.34
N LEU A 551 13.18 11.14 20.08
CA LEU A 551 11.97 11.70 20.70
C LEU A 551 12.01 11.59 22.22
N LYS A 552 12.44 10.43 22.75
CA LYS A 552 12.64 10.22 24.19
C LYS A 552 13.72 11.14 24.77
N ARG A 553 14.83 11.33 24.06
CA ARG A 553 15.98 12.13 24.51
C ARG A 553 15.68 13.63 24.50
N SER A 554 15.01 14.11 23.46
CA SER A 554 14.68 15.53 23.29
C SER A 554 13.51 15.98 24.18
N GLY A 555 12.58 15.07 24.48
CA GLY A 555 11.31 15.43 25.12
C GLY A 555 10.43 16.31 24.22
N GLU A 556 10.70 16.36 22.92
CA GLU A 556 9.97 17.18 21.97
C GLU A 556 8.52 16.69 21.85
N ASN A 557 7.56 17.62 21.84
CA ASN A 557 6.17 17.25 21.64
C ASN A 557 5.91 16.92 20.16
N VAL A 558 5.50 15.67 19.91
CA VAL A 558 5.24 15.14 18.57
C VAL A 558 4.22 15.96 17.78
N VAL A 559 3.20 16.49 18.44
CA VAL A 559 2.11 17.25 17.82
C VAL A 559 2.66 18.57 17.27
N LYS A 560 3.50 19.27 18.04
CA LYS A 560 4.17 20.50 17.60
C LYS A 560 5.12 20.27 16.42
N LYS A 561 5.86 19.16 16.43
CA LYS A 561 6.75 18.79 15.31
C LYS A 561 5.97 18.59 14.02
N LEU A 562 4.82 17.91 14.09
CA LEU A 562 3.96 17.66 12.93
C LEU A 562 3.22 18.92 12.47
N GLU A 563 2.94 19.86 13.37
CA GLU A 563 2.36 21.17 13.03
C GLU A 563 3.25 21.97 12.07
N GLY A 564 4.58 21.82 12.19
CA GLY A 564 5.56 22.48 11.32
C GLY A 564 5.59 22.01 9.86
N ILE A 565 4.96 20.88 9.53
CA ILE A 565 4.89 20.39 8.14
C ILE A 565 3.85 21.20 7.37
N SER A 566 4.17 21.77 6.22
CA SER A 566 3.24 22.63 5.46
C SER A 566 1.98 21.88 4.99
N LEU A 567 0.88 22.62 4.82
CA LEU A 567 -0.37 22.05 4.28
C LEU A 567 -0.15 21.44 2.89
N GLU A 568 0.59 22.13 2.02
CA GLU A 568 0.95 21.66 0.67
C GLU A 568 1.63 20.29 0.73
N LYS A 569 2.65 20.14 1.58
CA LYS A 569 3.34 18.85 1.72
C LYS A 569 2.40 17.74 2.21
N ARG A 570 1.48 18.05 3.14
CA ARG A 570 0.47 17.10 3.62
C ARG A 570 -0.49 16.67 2.50
N GLU A 571 -0.94 17.63 1.68
CA GLU A 571 -1.82 17.38 0.54
C GLU A 571 -1.15 16.54 -0.54
N GLU A 572 0.13 16.80 -0.84
CA GLU A 572 0.94 15.99 -1.75
C GLU A 572 1.05 14.55 -1.25
N MET A 573 1.46 14.36 0.01
CA MET A 573 1.63 13.03 0.60
C MET A 573 0.32 12.25 0.59
N ARG A 574 -0.79 12.90 0.97
CA ARG A 574 -2.12 12.28 0.95
C ARG A 574 -2.57 11.91 -0.45
N SER A 575 -2.36 12.79 -1.42
CA SER A 575 -2.72 12.53 -2.82
C SER A 575 -1.95 11.31 -3.33
N TYR A 576 -0.66 11.23 -3.05
CA TYR A 576 0.16 10.07 -3.38
C TYR A 576 -0.36 8.78 -2.70
N ILE A 577 -0.65 8.84 -1.39
CA ILE A 577 -1.22 7.70 -0.65
C ILE A 577 -2.52 7.21 -1.30
N ILE A 578 -3.46 8.11 -1.58
CA ILE A 578 -4.80 7.73 -2.05
C ILE A 578 -4.79 7.26 -3.50
N TYR A 579 -4.06 7.93 -4.39
CA TYR A 579 -4.11 7.63 -5.82
C TYR A 579 -3.11 6.57 -6.25
N GLU A 580 -1.91 6.55 -5.64
CA GLU A 580 -0.82 5.66 -6.08
C GLU A 580 -0.68 4.42 -5.18
N LEU A 581 -0.87 4.54 -3.86
CA LEU A 581 -0.68 3.41 -2.95
C LEU A 581 -1.95 2.62 -2.66
N MET A 582 -3.03 3.30 -2.25
CA MET A 582 -4.23 2.67 -1.68
C MET A 582 -4.77 1.47 -2.48
N PRO A 583 -4.90 1.53 -3.82
CA PRO A 583 -5.38 0.38 -4.59
C PRO A 583 -4.54 -0.88 -4.38
N GLY A 584 -3.21 -0.73 -4.31
CA GLY A 584 -2.27 -1.82 -4.06
C GLY A 584 -2.17 -2.27 -2.61
N LEU A 585 -2.88 -1.63 -1.67
CA LEU A 585 -2.84 -1.97 -0.24
C LEU A 585 -4.08 -2.75 0.23
N VAL A 586 -5.14 -2.76 -0.58
CA VAL A 586 -6.38 -3.50 -0.29
C VAL A 586 -6.37 -4.85 -0.99
N TYR A 587 -7.21 -5.77 -0.53
CA TYR A 587 -7.47 -7.04 -1.21
C TYR A 587 -8.88 -6.97 -1.77
N GLY A 588 -9.07 -7.04 -3.08
CA GLY A 588 -10.42 -7.14 -3.62
C GLY A 588 -11.06 -8.46 -3.20
N ASP A 589 -12.39 -8.53 -3.19
CA ASP A 589 -13.06 -9.79 -2.88
C ASP A 589 -12.75 -10.87 -3.94
N SER A 590 -13.10 -12.12 -3.66
CA SER A 590 -12.73 -13.23 -4.54
C SER A 590 -13.39 -13.21 -5.91
N ASN A 591 -14.54 -12.54 -6.07
CA ASN A 591 -15.28 -12.42 -7.31
C ASN A 591 -15.11 -11.02 -7.93
N ASN A 592 -14.11 -10.25 -7.50
CA ASN A 592 -13.95 -8.88 -7.95
C ASN A 592 -13.71 -8.78 -9.46
N VAL A 593 -14.10 -7.63 -9.99
CA VAL A 593 -13.98 -7.21 -11.39
C VAL A 593 -13.13 -5.95 -11.46
N ILE A 594 -11.96 -6.00 -10.82
CA ILE A 594 -10.99 -4.89 -10.81
C ILE A 594 -10.08 -5.07 -12.03
N GLU A 595 -10.22 -4.17 -13.00
CA GLU A 595 -9.47 -4.22 -14.26
C GLU A 595 -8.48 -3.07 -14.40
N LYS A 596 -8.73 -1.91 -13.78
CA LYS A 596 -7.88 -0.72 -13.92
C LYS A 596 -6.78 -0.66 -12.87
N PHE A 597 -7.01 -1.28 -11.72
CA PHE A 597 -6.07 -1.27 -10.59
C PHE A 597 -5.48 -2.66 -10.34
N GLN A 598 -4.32 -2.69 -9.69
CA GLN A 598 -3.79 -3.91 -9.10
C GLN A 598 -3.95 -3.84 -7.59
N ASP A 599 -4.65 -4.81 -7.03
CA ASP A 599 -4.78 -4.99 -5.59
C ASP A 599 -3.53 -5.68 -4.99
N ALA A 600 -3.45 -5.74 -3.66
CA ALA A 600 -2.31 -6.33 -2.95
C ALA A 600 -2.01 -7.78 -3.38
N TYR A 601 -3.06 -8.54 -3.70
CA TYR A 601 -2.97 -9.91 -4.19
C TYR A 601 -2.36 -9.98 -5.59
N HIS A 602 -2.85 -9.17 -6.54
CA HIS A 602 -2.33 -9.14 -7.91
C HIS A 602 -0.86 -8.72 -7.94
N ILE A 603 -0.48 -7.69 -7.16
CA ILE A 603 0.92 -7.26 -7.04
C ILE A 603 1.79 -8.43 -6.56
N ALA A 604 1.38 -9.13 -5.50
CA ALA A 604 2.14 -10.25 -4.95
C ALA A 604 2.28 -11.40 -5.96
N ILE A 605 1.20 -11.82 -6.61
CA ILE A 605 1.24 -12.90 -7.61
C ILE A 605 2.06 -12.52 -8.84
N ASN A 606 1.93 -11.30 -9.34
CA ASN A 606 2.70 -10.83 -10.49
C ASN A 606 4.21 -10.84 -10.20
N ASN A 607 4.62 -10.39 -9.01
CA ASN A 607 6.04 -10.41 -8.62
C ASN A 607 6.55 -11.83 -8.36
N LEU A 608 5.72 -12.73 -7.81
CA LEU A 608 6.06 -14.16 -7.69
C LEU A 608 6.27 -14.80 -9.05
N LEU A 609 5.36 -14.58 -10.01
CA LEU A 609 5.45 -15.08 -11.38
C LEU A 609 6.69 -14.54 -12.08
N GLN A 610 6.99 -13.25 -11.91
CA GLN A 610 8.20 -12.62 -12.43
C GLN A 610 9.44 -13.30 -11.84
N ARG A 611 9.49 -13.54 -10.52
CA ARG A 611 10.61 -14.23 -9.87
C ARG A 611 10.80 -15.66 -10.40
N VAL A 612 9.74 -16.47 -10.46
CA VAL A 612 9.87 -17.87 -10.92
C VAL A 612 10.22 -17.96 -12.41
N SER A 613 9.93 -16.94 -13.21
CA SER A 613 10.39 -16.87 -14.60
C SER A 613 11.91 -16.69 -14.75
N MET A 614 12.59 -16.27 -13.67
CA MET A 614 14.06 -16.11 -13.61
C MET A 614 14.78 -17.34 -13.05
N LEU A 615 14.05 -18.36 -12.56
CA LEU A 615 14.59 -19.65 -12.09
C LEU A 615 14.87 -20.59 -13.27
#